data_AF-A0A939FFT9-F1
#
_entry.id   AF-A0A939FFT9-F1
#
_cell.length_a   1.000
_cell.length_b   1.000
_cell.length_c   1.000
_cell.angle_alpha   90.00
_cell.angle_beta   90.00
_cell.angle_gamma   90.00
#
_symmetry.space_group_name_H-M   'P 1'
#
loop_
_entity.id
_entity.type
_entity.pdbx_description
1 polymer ?
#
loop_
_entity_poly.entity_id
_entity_poly.type
_entity_poly.pdbx_seq_one_letter_code
_entity_poly.pdbx_strand_id
1 'polypeptide(L)'
;APWLAVAVADRPVGDAFARVRLAAAVDEETARRAAGALHGVREEVRWDGARGDVVAREVETLGAVELSARPLSSPDPARVREAVLDGLRGEGLGLLRWSEGARSLRARLAFLHRELGEPWPDVSDEALLE
;
A
#
# COMPACT_ATOMS: atom_id res chain seq x y z
N ALA A 1 -15.38 26.93 1.04
CA ALA A 1 -16.03 25.83 0.31
C ALA A 1 -15.02 24.71 0.14
N PRO A 2 -15.35 23.46 0.48
CA PRO A 2 -14.42 22.34 0.38
C PRO A 2 -14.16 21.87 -1.07
N TRP A 3 -14.94 22.35 -2.05
CA TRP A 3 -14.85 21.93 -3.44
C TRP A 3 -14.67 23.08 -4.42
N LEU A 4 -13.93 22.81 -5.49
CA LEU A 4 -13.73 23.70 -6.63
C LEU A 4 -14.04 22.95 -7.93
N ALA A 5 -14.92 23.52 -8.75
CA ALA A 5 -15.08 23.11 -10.15
C ALA A 5 -14.08 23.91 -10.99
N VAL A 6 -13.08 23.22 -11.56
CA VAL A 6 -11.99 23.85 -12.30
C VAL A 6 -12.28 23.78 -13.80
N ALA A 7 -12.40 24.93 -14.45
CA ALA A 7 -12.61 25.02 -15.90
C ALA A 7 -11.29 25.17 -16.66
N VAL A 8 -10.31 25.87 -16.07
CA VAL A 8 -9.00 26.10 -16.69
C VAL A 8 -7.90 25.88 -15.66
N ALA A 9 -6.99 24.97 -15.98
CA ALA A 9 -5.75 24.74 -15.24
C ALA A 9 -4.59 24.54 -16.21
N ASP A 10 -3.45 25.14 -15.87
CA ASP A 10 -2.21 24.99 -16.64
C ASP A 10 -1.28 24.03 -15.89
N ARG A 11 -0.85 22.96 -16.56
CA ARG A 11 0.20 22.06 -16.05
C ARG A 11 1.36 22.02 -17.04
N PRO A 12 2.51 22.64 -16.71
CA PRO A 12 3.71 22.50 -17.53
C PRO A 12 4.09 21.02 -17.72
N VAL A 13 4.69 20.69 -18.87
CA VAL A 13 5.15 19.33 -19.13
C VAL A 13 6.25 18.95 -18.12
N GLY A 14 6.08 17.81 -17.46
CA GLY A 14 7.00 17.34 -16.42
C GLY A 14 6.61 17.76 -15.00
N ASP A 15 5.67 18.69 -14.83
CA ASP A 15 5.22 19.10 -13.50
C ASP A 15 4.15 18.16 -12.93
N ALA A 16 4.30 17.83 -11.65
CA ALA A 16 3.32 17.08 -10.88
C ALA A 16 2.08 17.91 -10.51
N PHE A 17 2.22 19.24 -10.49
CA PHE A 17 1.19 20.17 -10.04
C PHE A 17 0.67 21.05 -11.17
N ALA A 18 -0.63 21.32 -11.16
CA ALA A 18 -1.27 22.26 -12.08
C ALA A 18 -1.65 23.56 -11.35
N ARG A 19 -1.59 24.70 -12.05
CA ARG A 19 -2.09 25.98 -11.54
C ARG A 19 -3.51 26.22 -12.05
N VAL A 20 -4.45 26.38 -11.12
CA VAL A 20 -5.83 26.77 -11.43
C VAL A 20 -5.87 28.24 -11.90
N ARG A 21 -6.50 28.49 -13.05
CA ARG A 21 -6.71 29.84 -13.62
C ARG A 21 -8.14 30.32 -13.51
N LEU A 22 -9.09 29.39 -13.65
CA LEU A 22 -10.51 29.67 -13.55
C LEU A 22 -11.21 28.51 -12.84
N ALA A 23 -11.90 28.83 -11.75
CA ALA A 23 -12.70 27.88 -11.00
C ALA A 23 -13.88 28.57 -10.32
N ALA A 24 -14.90 27.79 -9.99
CA ALA A 24 -16.01 28.20 -9.14
C ALA A 24 -16.02 27.36 -7.87
N ALA A 25 -16.29 28.01 -6.73
CA ALA A 25 -16.60 27.31 -5.50
C ALA A 25 -17.96 26.61 -5.64
N VAL A 26 -18.02 25.34 -5.27
CA VAL A 26 -19.25 24.53 -5.25
C VAL A 26 -19.38 23.82 -3.91
N ASP A 27 -20.58 23.34 -3.62
CA ASP A 27 -20.80 22.38 -2.54
C ASP A 27 -20.47 20.95 -2.99
N GLU A 28 -20.36 20.05 -2.02
CA GLU A 28 -20.06 18.64 -2.26
C GLU A 28 -21.19 17.93 -3.01
N GLU A 29 -22.45 18.29 -2.75
CA GLU A 29 -23.60 17.70 -3.44
C GLU A 29 -23.51 17.93 -4.95
N THR A 30 -23.14 19.15 -5.35
CA THR A 30 -22.93 19.52 -6.75
C THR A 30 -21.74 18.76 -7.35
N ALA A 31 -20.63 18.62 -6.62
CA ALA A 31 -19.48 17.84 -7.07
C ALA A 31 -19.85 16.35 -7.30
N ARG A 32 -20.55 15.74 -6.35
CA ARG A 32 -21.01 14.33 -6.43
C ARG A 32 -21.99 14.11 -7.58
N ARG A 33 -22.91 15.05 -7.82
CA ARG A 33 -23.82 14.98 -8.98
C ARG A 33 -23.06 15.10 -10.31
N ALA A 34 -22.15 16.05 -10.41
CA ALA A 34 -21.40 16.31 -11.65
C ALA A 34 -20.42 15.18 -12.01
N ALA A 35 -19.77 14.58 -11.01
CA ALA A 35 -18.77 13.53 -11.20
C ALA A 35 -19.26 12.15 -10.74
N GLY A 36 -20.57 11.91 -10.71
CA GLY A 36 -21.16 10.68 -10.15
C GLY A 36 -20.66 9.39 -10.81
N ALA A 37 -20.30 9.45 -12.10
CA ALA A 37 -19.69 8.32 -12.82
C ALA A 37 -18.29 7.92 -12.29
N LEU A 38 -17.64 8.80 -11.53
CA LEU A 38 -16.34 8.55 -10.88
C LEU A 38 -16.49 8.18 -9.40
N HIS A 39 -17.70 8.17 -8.86
CA HIS A 39 -17.93 7.75 -7.49
C HIS A 39 -17.61 6.26 -7.35
N GLY A 40 -16.88 5.91 -6.29
CA GLY A 40 -16.50 4.54 -6.03
C GLY A 40 -16.19 4.29 -4.56
N VAL A 41 -16.49 3.07 -4.12
CA VAL A 41 -16.10 2.54 -2.82
C VAL A 41 -15.16 1.38 -3.07
N ARG A 42 -14.01 1.36 -2.40
CA ARG A 42 -13.03 0.29 -2.52
C ARG A 42 -12.32 0.01 -1.21
N GLU A 43 -11.94 -1.23 -1.03
CA GLU A 43 -11.10 -1.65 0.08
C GLU A 43 -9.61 -1.52 -0.28
N GLU A 44 -8.88 -0.83 0.60
CA GLU A 44 -7.42 -0.76 0.58
C GLU A 44 -6.88 -1.59 1.73
N VAL A 45 -6.10 -2.62 1.39
CA VAL A 45 -5.30 -3.40 2.34
C VAL A 45 -3.87 -3.34 1.82
N ARG A 46 -2.98 -2.67 2.56
CA ARG A 46 -1.58 -2.47 2.17
C ARG A 46 -0.68 -2.37 3.39
N TRP A 47 0.62 -2.58 3.18
CA TRP A 47 1.63 -2.20 4.16
C TRP A 47 1.76 -0.68 4.25
N ASP A 48 1.85 -0.15 5.46
CA ASP A 48 2.21 1.24 5.74
C ASP A 48 3.59 1.24 6.39
N GLY A 49 4.63 1.50 5.59
CA GLY A 49 6.02 1.51 6.06
C GLY A 49 6.34 2.64 7.05
N ALA A 50 5.52 3.69 7.12
CA ALA A 50 5.69 4.70 8.17
C ALA A 50 5.20 4.19 9.54
N ARG A 51 4.21 3.28 9.53
CA ARG A 51 3.68 2.63 10.74
C ARG A 51 4.34 1.29 11.04
N GLY A 52 4.95 0.65 10.05
CA GLY A 52 5.43 -0.73 10.14
C GLY A 52 4.29 -1.73 10.38
N ASP A 53 3.12 -1.50 9.78
CA ASP A 53 1.94 -2.36 9.97
C ASP A 53 1.02 -2.36 8.73
N VAL A 54 0.12 -3.33 8.66
CA VAL A 54 -0.92 -3.39 7.63
C VAL A 54 -2.03 -2.39 7.95
N VAL A 55 -2.34 -1.53 6.99
CA VAL A 55 -3.51 -0.66 7.02
C VAL A 55 -4.61 -1.26 6.15
N ALA A 56 -5.76 -1.53 6.78
CA ALA A 56 -6.97 -2.00 6.12
C ALA A 56 -8.09 -0.96 6.29
N ARG A 57 -8.58 -0.41 5.18
CA ARG A 57 -9.62 0.62 5.19
C ARG A 57 -10.55 0.51 3.98
N GLU A 58 -11.81 0.82 4.19
CA GLU A 58 -12.75 1.10 3.10
C GLU A 58 -12.68 2.61 2.79
N VAL A 59 -12.48 2.93 1.52
CA VAL A 59 -12.29 4.29 1.04
C VAL A 59 -13.41 4.62 0.06
N GLU A 60 -14.15 5.68 0.37
CA GLU A 60 -15.08 6.30 -0.56
C GLU A 60 -14.34 7.39 -1.34
N THR A 61 -14.53 7.39 -2.66
CA THR A 61 -13.81 8.26 -3.59
C THR A 61 -14.74 8.90 -4.61
N LEU A 62 -14.32 10.05 -5.12
CA LEU A 62 -14.84 10.69 -6.33
C LEU A 62 -13.66 10.84 -7.30
N GLY A 63 -13.43 9.80 -8.11
CA GLY A 63 -12.24 9.66 -8.92
C GLY A 63 -10.99 9.53 -8.05
N ALA A 64 -10.06 10.47 -8.17
CA ALA A 64 -8.83 10.51 -7.37
C ALA A 64 -9.00 11.16 -5.98
N VAL A 65 -10.16 11.76 -5.69
CA VAL A 65 -10.40 12.46 -4.42
C VAL A 65 -10.97 11.49 -3.40
N GLU A 66 -10.29 11.31 -2.27
CA GLU A 66 -10.80 10.57 -1.11
C GLU A 66 -11.84 11.42 -0.38
N LEU A 67 -13.08 10.93 -0.28
CA LEU A 67 -14.20 11.59 0.39
C LEU A 67 -14.24 11.21 1.87
N SER A 68 -14.07 9.92 2.14
CA SER A 68 -13.99 9.37 3.48
C SER A 68 -13.19 8.09 3.47
N ALA A 69 -12.57 7.79 4.61
CA ALA A 69 -11.94 6.50 4.85
C ALA A 69 -12.27 6.03 6.26
N ARG A 70 -12.58 4.74 6.38
CA ARG A 70 -12.90 4.11 7.65
C ARG A 70 -12.18 2.78 7.80
N PRO A 71 -11.77 2.39 9.02
CA PRO A 71 -11.15 1.09 9.25
C PRO A 71 -12.03 -0.04 8.73
N LEU A 72 -11.41 -1.00 8.04
CA LEU A 72 -12.10 -2.20 7.60
C LEU A 72 -12.00 -3.25 8.72
N SER A 73 -13.13 -3.62 9.32
CA SER A 73 -13.16 -4.49 10.52
C SER A 73 -12.78 -5.94 10.23
N SER A 74 -12.94 -6.38 8.98
CA SER A 74 -12.74 -7.77 8.57
C SER A 74 -12.15 -7.81 7.16
N PRO A 75 -10.89 -7.38 7.00
CA PRO A 75 -10.23 -7.45 5.70
C PRO A 75 -10.08 -8.89 5.24
N ASP A 76 -10.10 -9.08 3.92
CA ASP A 76 -9.77 -10.37 3.31
C ASP A 76 -8.39 -10.86 3.79
N PRO A 77 -8.30 -12.02 4.47
CA PRO A 77 -7.04 -12.56 4.96
C PRO A 77 -5.98 -12.74 3.86
N ALA A 78 -6.40 -13.04 2.62
CA ALA A 78 -5.48 -13.15 1.49
C ALA A 78 -4.83 -11.80 1.17
N ARG A 79 -5.61 -10.70 1.19
CA ARG A 79 -5.08 -9.36 0.94
C ARG A 79 -4.19 -8.86 2.09
N VAL A 80 -4.50 -9.25 3.33
CA VAL A 80 -3.62 -8.98 4.47
C VAL A 80 -2.30 -9.72 4.32
N ARG A 81 -2.32 -10.99 3.93
CA ARG A 81 -1.12 -11.77 3.65
C ARG A 81 -0.25 -11.10 2.59
N GLU A 82 -0.84 -10.72 1.46
CA GLU A 82 -0.09 -10.03 0.39
C GLU A 82 0.49 -8.70 0.88
N ALA A 83 -0.26 -7.91 1.64
CA ALA A 83 0.24 -6.67 2.24
C ALA A 83 1.45 -6.92 3.16
N VAL A 84 1.44 -7.96 3.99
CA VAL A 84 2.60 -8.31 4.83
C VAL A 84 3.79 -8.74 3.97
N LEU A 85 3.57 -9.54 2.92
CA LEU A 85 4.63 -9.95 2.00
C LEU A 85 5.25 -8.76 1.27
N ASP A 86 4.45 -7.80 0.84
CA ASP A 86 4.94 -6.56 0.23
C ASP A 86 5.79 -5.76 1.23
N GLY A 87 5.37 -5.69 2.50
CA GLY A 87 6.17 -5.10 3.58
C GLY A 87 7.51 -5.81 3.77
N LEU A 88 7.51 -7.15 3.80
CA LEU A 88 8.73 -7.96 3.92
C LEU A 88 9.67 -7.77 2.71
N ARG A 89 9.14 -7.69 1.49
CA ARG A 89 9.95 -7.45 0.29
C ARG A 89 10.54 -6.03 0.26
N GLY A 90 9.80 -5.04 0.75
CA GLY A 90 10.23 -3.65 0.77
C GLY A 90 11.24 -3.31 1.87
N GLU A 91 11.07 -3.86 3.07
CA GLU A 91 11.88 -3.52 4.25
C GLU A 91 12.80 -4.65 4.73
N GLY A 92 12.65 -5.85 4.16
CA GLY A 92 13.45 -7.03 4.46
C GLY A 92 12.95 -7.84 5.66
N LEU A 93 13.63 -8.96 5.92
CA LEU A 93 13.29 -9.92 6.98
C LEU A 93 13.51 -9.36 8.41
N GLY A 94 14.06 -8.15 8.54
CA GLY A 94 14.25 -7.45 9.81
C GLY A 94 12.93 -7.12 10.52
N LEU A 95 11.82 -7.04 9.78
CA LEU A 95 10.47 -6.88 10.35
C LEU A 95 10.02 -8.07 11.22
N LEU A 96 10.57 -9.26 10.95
CA LEU A 96 10.19 -10.46 11.68
C LEU A 96 10.87 -10.50 13.05
N ARG A 97 10.10 -10.94 14.06
CA ARG A 97 10.64 -11.20 15.40
C ARG A 97 11.32 -12.58 15.43
N TRP A 98 12.57 -12.63 14.98
CA TRP A 98 13.36 -13.86 14.97
C TRP A 98 13.73 -14.31 16.39
N SER A 99 13.28 -15.50 16.79
CA SER A 99 13.77 -16.15 18.00
C SER A 99 15.24 -16.56 17.85
N GLU A 100 15.95 -16.76 18.95
CA GLU A 100 17.31 -17.30 18.92
C GLU A 100 17.37 -18.67 18.24
N GLY A 101 16.37 -19.53 18.50
CA GLY A 101 16.24 -20.82 17.84
C GLY A 101 16.08 -20.70 16.32
N ALA A 102 15.25 -19.77 15.85
CA ALA A 102 15.06 -19.53 14.41
C ALA A 102 16.33 -19.04 13.74
N ARG A 103 17.06 -18.11 14.38
CA ARG A 103 18.37 -17.62 13.88
C ARG A 103 19.40 -18.75 13.82
N SER A 104 19.48 -19.57 14.87
CA SER A 104 20.40 -20.72 14.92
C SER A 104 20.08 -21.77 13.85
N LEU A 105 18.80 -22.10 13.69
CA LEU A 105 18.35 -23.01 12.63
C LEU A 105 18.71 -22.48 11.25
N ARG A 106 18.41 -21.21 10.97
CA ARG A 106 18.74 -20.56 9.70
C ARG A 106 20.24 -20.61 9.41
N ALA A 107 21.08 -20.30 10.40
CA ALA A 107 22.53 -20.36 10.23
C ALA A 107 23.05 -21.78 9.92
N ARG A 108 22.48 -22.79 10.58
CA ARG A 108 22.81 -24.20 10.32
C ARG A 108 22.37 -24.65 8.93
N LEU A 109 21.16 -24.28 8.50
CA LEU A 109 20.65 -24.59 7.16
C LEU A 109 21.51 -23.92 6.09
N ALA A 110 21.86 -22.64 6.27
CA ALA A 110 22.74 -21.91 5.36
C ALA A 110 24.13 -22.57 5.25
N PHE A 111 24.69 -23.04 6.37
CA PHE A 111 25.94 -23.81 6.37
C PHE A 111 25.81 -25.11 5.58
N LEU A 112 24.76 -25.91 5.84
CA LEU A 112 24.55 -27.19 5.16
C LEU A 112 24.28 -27.01 3.67
N HIS A 113 23.48 -26.02 3.27
CA HIS A 113 23.25 -25.68 1.86
C HIS A 113 24.57 -25.32 1.15
N ARG A 114 25.42 -24.50 1.78
CA ARG A 114 26.71 -24.11 1.19
C ARG A 114 27.70 -25.26 1.05
N GLU A 115 27.81 -26.13 2.05
CA GLU A 115 28.82 -27.19 2.07
C GLU A 115 28.36 -28.51 1.42
N LEU A 116 27.07 -28.82 1.49
CA LEU A 116 26.51 -30.11 1.03
C LEU A 116 25.53 -29.97 -0.14
N GLY A 117 24.98 -28.77 -0.40
CA GLY A 117 23.98 -28.56 -1.46
C GLY A 117 22.64 -29.21 -1.13
N GLU A 118 21.98 -29.77 -2.15
CA GLU A 118 20.70 -30.48 -2.01
C GLU A 118 20.79 -31.64 -0.99
N PRO A 119 19.76 -31.89 -0.16
CA PRO A 119 18.41 -31.32 -0.18
C PRO A 119 18.25 -30.07 0.72
N TRP A 120 19.36 -29.45 1.16
CA TRP A 120 19.28 -28.31 2.07
C TRP A 120 18.85 -27.07 1.30
N PRO A 121 17.80 -26.35 1.72
CA PRO A 121 17.29 -25.21 0.97
C PRO A 121 18.20 -23.99 1.10
N ASP A 122 18.16 -23.11 0.10
CA ASP A 122 18.68 -21.76 0.27
C ASP A 122 17.79 -20.99 1.27
N VAL A 123 18.42 -20.38 2.25
CA VAL A 123 17.78 -19.57 3.30
C VAL A 123 18.42 -18.18 3.38
N SER A 124 19.04 -17.73 2.29
CA SER A 124 19.48 -16.35 2.09
C SER A 124 18.32 -15.36 2.24
N ASP A 125 18.63 -14.08 2.48
CA ASP A 125 17.56 -13.06 2.59
C ASP A 125 16.76 -12.98 1.28
N GLU A 126 17.43 -13.14 0.14
CA GLU A 126 16.81 -13.13 -1.20
C GLU A 126 15.86 -14.34 -1.38
N ALA A 127 16.34 -15.56 -1.13
CA ALA A 127 15.51 -16.77 -1.28
C ALA A 127 14.30 -16.84 -0.33
N LEU A 128 14.37 -16.17 0.82
CA LEU A 128 13.26 -16.11 1.77
C LEU A 128 12.25 -14.99 1.47
N LEU A 129 12.58 -14.06 0.58
CA LEU A 129 11.72 -12.93 0.20
C LEU A 129 11.02 -13.10 -1.16
N GLU A 130 11.44 -14.10 -1.96
CA GLU A 130 10.67 -14.56 -3.13
C GLU A 130 9.31 -15.17 -2.73
#